data_AF-A0A2E7UTE4-F1
#
_entry.id   AF-A0A2E7UTE4-F1
#
_cell.length_a   1.000
_cell.length_b   1.000
_cell.length_c   1.000
_cell.angle_alpha   90.00
_cell.angle_beta   90.00
_cell.angle_gamma   90.00
#
_symmetry.space_group_name_H-M   'P 1'
#
loop_
_entity.id
_entity.type
_entity.pdbx_description
1 polymer ?
#
loop_
_entity_poly.entity_id
_entity_poly.type
_entity_poly.pdbx_seq_one_letter_code
_entity_poly.pdbx_strand_id
1 'polypeptide(L)'
;MTLFSLAALLGLAGPSPATAGIFRHKDVQSIEIFLDAGEARAGEAIPDSEIPLSVRLTDGRGNVRTTTGARPGHIWRKLRVEVDGGSWDPSRAVIIVDPAHARSVEDLKTGALGVQVRSTRTRGARDRETLALDWRAVHGPPPEEISAVRVYAKGKELLDEKWLLPGSVARLHVEIDDLDGRTHSTADTLVRLPWDRIELTVDGLQDRGSGRLFAARTRAETPYRATVAIQDTTLEPVAMAFVRDWERIDGPHPKAIAHLTATVQPSASSPRGTLAPGASTPVTVSATTKEGRTFTTTPGAQLSLPVERLRVRTTFGTWNPNARDIRWSSNLRAIVGHEFAAEFSYQDRPDTAVMVRFLPDLLAPLKPWLTHEPVHLIGDAGRAGRSGRPGAAGQAAAAADGSARGMQGGEGEAGEAGEAGGRGPTLRITAWTTTTLDRKHPVVVYVLDGPSGRSVHVLRPDDGPLHITSQGGAGGAGGEGGTGGTGGIGSSTCIGGVGGLGGTGGMGGSGGAGGTGGRILLRVDHSGTARAFDLSSEPGESGMGGRGGDGGRAGTGGSGVETTAIVAGETDTCTRGSDGAPGADGTPGRRGAMGTRGSVRVVVDRGAVAVEASALPPRLAEALP
;
A
#
# COMPACT_ATOMS: atom_id res chain seq x y z
N MET A 1 -56.24 2.13 -38.52
CA MET A 1 -55.96 2.43 -39.94
C MET A 1 -55.01 1.34 -40.45
N THR A 2 -55.56 0.19 -40.89
CA THR A 2 -55.91 -0.15 -42.30
C THR A 2 -54.65 -0.38 -43.14
N LEU A 3 -54.21 -1.64 -43.34
CA LEU A 3 -54.65 -2.65 -44.36
C LEU A 3 -53.79 -2.51 -45.65
N PHE A 4 -53.18 -3.50 -46.32
CA PHE A 4 -53.28 -4.97 -46.49
C PHE A 4 -51.83 -5.52 -46.66
N SER A 5 -51.39 -6.66 -46.10
CA SER A 5 -51.75 -8.07 -46.35
C SER A 5 -51.47 -8.57 -47.79
N LEU A 6 -50.29 -9.16 -48.00
CA LEU A 6 -50.12 -10.28 -48.94
C LEU A 6 -49.17 -11.31 -48.30
N ALA A 7 -49.79 -12.36 -47.76
CA ALA A 7 -49.12 -13.52 -47.17
C ALA A 7 -48.73 -14.49 -48.28
N ALA A 8 -47.42 -14.68 -48.49
CA ALA A 8 -46.90 -15.79 -49.27
C ALA A 8 -46.64 -16.97 -48.33
N LEU A 9 -47.43 -18.02 -48.51
CA LEU A 9 -47.29 -19.33 -47.87
C LEU A 9 -45.96 -19.97 -48.33
N LEU A 10 -44.89 -19.81 -47.55
CA LEU A 10 -43.67 -20.59 -47.68
C LEU A 10 -43.70 -21.70 -46.63
N GLY A 11 -43.82 -22.94 -47.11
CA GLY A 11 -43.78 -24.14 -46.28
C GLY A 11 -42.46 -24.22 -45.52
N LEU A 12 -42.51 -23.94 -44.22
CA LEU A 12 -41.46 -24.26 -43.27
C LEU A 12 -41.38 -25.78 -43.13
N ALA A 13 -40.58 -26.43 -43.98
CA ALA A 13 -39.94 -27.68 -43.63
C ALA A 13 -38.89 -27.38 -42.55
N GLY A 14 -39.34 -27.27 -41.29
CA GLY A 14 -38.42 -27.19 -40.16
C GLY A 14 -37.51 -28.43 -40.16
N PRO A 15 -36.21 -28.29 -39.86
CA PRO A 15 -35.35 -29.45 -39.75
C PRO A 15 -35.94 -30.37 -38.69
N SER A 16 -36.24 -31.62 -39.09
CA SER A 16 -36.66 -32.67 -38.17
C SER A 16 -35.72 -32.67 -36.97
N PRO A 17 -36.22 -32.74 -35.71
CA PRO A 17 -35.36 -32.78 -34.54
C PRO A 17 -34.39 -33.95 -34.70
N ALA A 18 -33.10 -33.63 -34.88
CA ALA A 18 -32.06 -34.62 -34.98
C ALA A 18 -32.02 -35.35 -33.63
N THR A 19 -32.57 -36.56 -33.61
CA THR A 19 -32.48 -37.46 -32.45
C THR A 19 -31.00 -37.60 -32.13
N ALA A 20 -30.58 -37.17 -30.94
CA ALA A 20 -29.20 -37.30 -30.47
C ALA A 20 -28.89 -38.80 -30.23
N GLY A 21 -28.67 -39.52 -31.33
CA GLY A 21 -28.21 -40.89 -31.31
C GLY A 21 -26.76 -40.95 -30.85
N ILE A 22 -26.42 -41.99 -30.11
CA ILE A 22 -25.03 -42.33 -29.81
C ILE A 22 -24.33 -42.59 -31.15
N PHE A 23 -23.51 -41.64 -31.60
CA PHE A 23 -22.71 -41.78 -32.82
C PHE A 23 -21.74 -42.96 -32.67
N ARG A 24 -22.02 -44.05 -33.37
CA ARG A 24 -21.20 -45.26 -33.30
C ARG A 24 -20.13 -45.17 -34.38
N HIS A 25 -18.94 -44.77 -33.97
CA HIS A 25 -17.77 -44.59 -34.83
C HIS A 25 -17.30 -45.82 -35.64
N LYS A 26 -17.96 -46.99 -35.51
CA LYS A 26 -17.62 -48.17 -36.31
C LYS A 26 -18.18 -48.07 -37.75
N ASP A 27 -19.15 -47.20 -37.96
CA ASP A 27 -19.94 -47.15 -39.20
C ASP A 27 -19.87 -45.76 -39.88
N VAL A 28 -18.69 -45.12 -39.96
CA VAL A 28 -18.56 -43.84 -40.69
C VAL A 28 -18.79 -44.11 -42.18
N GLN A 29 -19.83 -43.52 -42.76
CA GLN A 29 -20.18 -43.66 -44.18
C GLN A 29 -19.51 -42.58 -45.04
N SER A 30 -19.60 -41.32 -44.62
CA SER A 30 -18.96 -40.20 -45.32
C SER A 30 -18.16 -39.31 -44.39
N ILE A 31 -17.17 -38.66 -44.98
CA ILE A 31 -16.34 -37.61 -44.41
C ILE A 31 -16.49 -36.43 -45.38
N GLU A 32 -16.68 -35.22 -44.86
CA GLU A 32 -16.59 -33.97 -45.61
C GLU A 32 -15.57 -33.08 -44.90
N ILE A 33 -14.60 -32.55 -45.64
CA ILE A 33 -13.58 -31.62 -45.14
C ILE A 33 -14.04 -30.20 -45.45
N PHE A 34 -13.74 -29.29 -44.51
CA PHE A 34 -13.90 -27.85 -44.71
C PHE A 34 -12.64 -27.16 -44.20
N LEU A 35 -11.98 -26.43 -45.09
CA LEU A 35 -10.81 -25.60 -44.79
C LEU A 35 -11.22 -24.12 -44.77
N ASP A 36 -11.05 -23.47 -43.62
CA ASP A 36 -11.24 -22.03 -43.49
C ASP A 36 -9.90 -21.33 -43.67
N ALA A 37 -9.60 -20.93 -44.90
CA ALA A 37 -8.33 -20.31 -45.27
C ALA A 37 -8.22 -18.82 -44.86
N GLY A 38 -9.20 -18.28 -44.12
CA GLY A 38 -9.14 -16.95 -43.53
C GLY A 38 -9.01 -15.84 -44.58
N GLU A 39 -7.90 -15.09 -44.53
CA GLU A 39 -7.60 -13.96 -45.43
C GLU A 39 -7.14 -14.39 -46.84
N ALA A 40 -7.04 -15.71 -47.12
CA ALA A 40 -6.75 -16.22 -48.45
C ALA A 40 -7.91 -15.93 -49.42
N ARG A 41 -7.60 -15.90 -50.72
CA ARG A 41 -8.66 -15.87 -51.74
C ARG A 41 -9.49 -17.15 -51.68
N ALA A 42 -10.75 -17.08 -52.13
CA ALA A 42 -11.64 -18.23 -52.13
C ALA A 42 -11.03 -19.39 -52.94
N GLY A 43 -10.81 -20.54 -52.28
CA GLY A 43 -10.16 -21.72 -52.87
C GLY A 43 -8.64 -21.74 -52.80
N GLU A 44 -8.02 -20.78 -52.11
CA GLU A 44 -6.56 -20.69 -51.93
C GLU A 44 -6.16 -20.81 -50.46
N ALA A 45 -4.86 -21.01 -50.22
CA ALA A 45 -4.24 -21.10 -48.90
C ALA A 45 -2.96 -20.25 -48.88
N ILE A 46 -2.79 -19.40 -47.86
CA ILE A 46 -1.58 -18.58 -47.71
C ILE A 46 -0.45 -19.47 -47.16
N PRO A 47 0.73 -19.54 -47.80
CA PRO A 47 1.91 -20.21 -47.24
C PRO A 47 2.26 -19.67 -45.83
N ASP A 48 2.84 -20.50 -44.97
CA ASP A 48 3.10 -20.17 -43.54
C ASP A 48 1.85 -19.88 -42.68
N SER A 49 0.62 -19.96 -43.22
CA SER A 49 -0.60 -19.74 -42.43
C SER A 49 -1.07 -21.02 -41.72
N GLU A 50 -1.82 -20.82 -40.63
CA GLU A 50 -2.52 -21.89 -39.93
C GLU A 50 -3.98 -21.94 -40.37
N ILE A 51 -4.39 -23.07 -40.96
CA ILE A 51 -5.75 -23.28 -41.46
C ILE A 51 -6.48 -24.25 -40.51
N PRO A 52 -7.53 -23.82 -39.80
CA PRO A 52 -8.34 -24.70 -38.98
C PRO A 52 -8.99 -25.80 -39.82
N LEU A 53 -8.78 -27.06 -39.45
CA LEU A 53 -9.41 -28.19 -40.13
C LEU A 53 -10.77 -28.49 -39.49
N SER A 54 -11.83 -28.33 -40.26
CA SER A 54 -13.16 -28.79 -39.86
C SER A 54 -13.54 -30.05 -40.63
N VAL A 55 -14.14 -31.02 -39.93
CA VAL A 55 -14.55 -32.30 -40.54
C VAL A 55 -15.97 -32.61 -40.12
N ARG A 56 -16.81 -32.92 -41.11
CA ARG A 56 -18.16 -33.44 -40.89
C ARG A 56 -18.18 -34.93 -41.20
N LEU A 57 -18.59 -35.72 -40.22
CA LEU A 57 -18.70 -37.17 -40.33
C LEU A 57 -20.17 -37.56 -40.35
N THR A 58 -20.58 -38.42 -41.30
CA THR A 58 -21.92 -39.01 -41.33
C THR A 58 -21.80 -40.52 -41.12
N ASP A 59 -22.56 -41.08 -40.16
CA ASP A 59 -22.56 -42.52 -39.88
C ASP A 59 -23.61 -43.29 -40.68
N GLY A 60 -23.59 -44.62 -40.57
CA GLY A 60 -24.51 -45.55 -41.23
C GLY A 60 -25.99 -45.38 -40.95
N ARG A 61 -26.33 -44.56 -39.96
CA ARG A 61 -27.71 -44.26 -39.55
C ARG A 61 -28.11 -42.83 -39.92
N GLY A 62 -27.26 -42.11 -40.66
CA GLY A 62 -27.48 -40.72 -41.03
C GLY A 62 -27.19 -39.73 -39.90
N ASN A 63 -26.58 -40.14 -38.79
CA ASN A 63 -26.19 -39.17 -37.75
C ASN A 63 -24.99 -38.37 -38.25
N VAL A 64 -25.01 -37.06 -38.02
CA VAL A 64 -23.94 -36.14 -38.43
C VAL A 64 -23.19 -35.64 -37.20
N ARG A 65 -21.86 -35.58 -37.28
CA ARG A 65 -20.99 -34.90 -36.31
C ARG A 65 -20.01 -33.98 -37.02
N THR A 66 -20.04 -32.71 -36.66
CA THR A 66 -19.06 -31.72 -37.13
C THR A 66 -18.05 -31.43 -36.04
N THR A 67 -16.78 -31.40 -36.40
CA THR A 67 -15.68 -31.02 -35.51
C THR A 67 -15.07 -29.73 -36.03
N THR A 68 -14.95 -28.72 -35.18
CA THR A 68 -14.29 -27.46 -35.52
C THR A 68 -12.97 -27.37 -34.76
N GLY A 69 -11.94 -26.80 -35.40
CA GLY A 69 -10.54 -26.83 -34.94
C GLY A 69 -10.29 -26.33 -33.51
N ALA A 70 -11.15 -25.47 -32.96
CA ALA A 70 -10.93 -24.84 -31.65
C ALA A 70 -11.00 -25.79 -30.42
N ARG A 71 -11.49 -27.04 -30.57
CA ARG A 71 -11.51 -28.02 -29.48
C ARG A 71 -11.18 -29.42 -29.99
N PRO A 72 -9.95 -29.92 -29.84
CA PRO A 72 -9.58 -31.25 -30.30
C PRO A 72 -10.32 -32.31 -29.46
N GLY A 73 -11.47 -32.77 -29.95
CA GLY A 73 -12.21 -33.87 -29.34
C GLY A 73 -11.48 -35.21 -29.51
N HIS A 74 -11.92 -36.23 -28.76
CA HIS A 74 -11.50 -37.64 -28.89
C HIS A 74 -11.68 -38.26 -30.30
N ILE A 75 -12.27 -37.50 -31.21
CA ILE A 75 -12.56 -37.84 -32.60
C ILE A 75 -11.32 -37.79 -33.50
N TRP A 76 -10.38 -36.85 -33.25
CA TRP A 76 -9.16 -36.74 -34.04
C TRP A 76 -8.26 -37.97 -33.92
N ARG A 77 -8.29 -38.66 -32.76
CA ARG A 77 -7.59 -39.96 -32.56
C ARG A 77 -8.14 -41.08 -33.47
N LYS A 78 -9.29 -40.88 -34.10
CA LYS A 78 -9.97 -41.86 -34.96
C LYS A 78 -9.89 -41.49 -36.44
N LEU A 79 -9.28 -40.34 -36.75
CA LEU A 79 -9.05 -39.89 -38.11
C LEU A 79 -7.55 -39.92 -38.38
N ARG A 80 -7.19 -40.26 -39.62
CA ARG A 80 -5.84 -40.08 -40.15
C ARG A 80 -5.90 -38.91 -41.10
N VAL A 81 -5.17 -37.85 -40.78
CA VAL A 81 -5.03 -36.66 -41.61
C VAL A 81 -3.68 -36.76 -42.31
N GLU A 82 -3.70 -36.71 -43.64
CA GLU A 82 -2.53 -36.65 -44.50
C GLU A 82 -2.55 -35.30 -45.20
N VAL A 83 -1.47 -34.53 -45.07
CA VAL A 83 -1.33 -33.21 -45.67
C VAL A 83 -0.20 -33.27 -46.70
N ASP A 84 -0.49 -32.80 -47.91
CA ASP A 84 0.46 -32.57 -48.99
C ASP A 84 0.60 -31.05 -49.17
N GLY A 85 1.82 -30.53 -49.16
CA GLY A 85 2.08 -29.09 -49.14
C GLY A 85 1.91 -28.40 -47.78
N GLY A 86 2.08 -29.14 -46.69
CA GLY A 86 2.04 -28.62 -45.33
C GLY A 86 2.24 -29.69 -44.27
N SER A 87 2.00 -29.33 -43.01
CA SER A 87 2.02 -30.23 -41.87
C SER A 87 0.73 -30.15 -41.06
N TRP A 88 0.39 -31.24 -40.37
CA TRP A 88 -0.79 -31.33 -39.52
C TRP A 88 -0.40 -31.23 -38.04
N ASP A 89 -0.98 -30.27 -37.31
CA ASP A 89 -0.88 -30.19 -35.86
C ASP A 89 -2.15 -30.75 -35.20
N PRO A 90 -2.11 -32.02 -34.73
CA PRO A 90 -3.27 -32.66 -34.11
C PRO A 90 -3.68 -32.05 -32.76
N SER A 91 -2.78 -31.30 -32.10
CA SER A 91 -3.05 -30.71 -30.78
C SER A 91 -3.91 -29.46 -30.88
N ARG A 92 -3.82 -28.74 -31.99
CA ARG A 92 -4.60 -27.53 -32.29
C ARG A 92 -5.64 -27.75 -33.38
N ALA A 93 -5.61 -28.92 -34.02
CA ALA A 93 -6.43 -29.26 -35.17
C ALA A 93 -6.31 -28.24 -36.31
N VAL A 94 -5.08 -27.80 -36.58
CA VAL A 94 -4.73 -26.86 -37.66
C VAL A 94 -3.74 -27.49 -38.63
N ILE A 95 -3.84 -27.08 -39.88
CA ILE A 95 -2.86 -27.37 -40.93
C ILE A 95 -1.95 -26.17 -41.04
N ILE A 96 -0.64 -26.40 -40.95
CA ILE A 96 0.39 -25.39 -41.16
C ILE A 96 0.85 -25.55 -42.62
N VAL A 97 0.51 -24.60 -43.47
CA VAL A 97 0.89 -24.64 -44.89
C VAL A 97 2.43 -24.54 -44.99
N ASP A 98 3.03 -25.27 -45.93
CA ASP A 98 4.48 -25.26 -46.10
C ASP A 98 5.02 -23.82 -46.20
N PRO A 99 6.18 -23.55 -45.60
CA PRO A 99 6.73 -22.22 -45.59
C PRO A 99 7.00 -21.68 -46.98
N ALA A 100 6.71 -20.41 -47.20
CA ALA A 100 6.84 -19.80 -48.52
C ALA A 100 8.27 -19.83 -49.04
N HIS A 101 9.25 -19.68 -48.14
CA HIS A 101 10.67 -19.67 -48.46
C HIS A 101 11.24 -21.04 -48.86
N ALA A 102 10.46 -22.12 -48.74
CA ALA A 102 10.86 -23.46 -49.18
C ALA A 102 10.56 -23.74 -50.65
N ARG A 103 9.88 -22.83 -51.37
CA ARG A 103 9.40 -23.04 -52.74
C ARG A 103 9.69 -21.81 -53.61
N SER A 104 9.96 -22.01 -54.89
CA SER A 104 10.06 -20.89 -55.85
C SER A 104 8.69 -20.29 -56.14
N VAL A 105 8.64 -19.09 -56.73
CA VAL A 105 7.36 -18.46 -57.15
C VAL A 105 6.62 -19.37 -58.13
N GLU A 106 7.34 -20.01 -59.05
CA GLU A 106 6.81 -20.98 -60.02
C GLU A 106 6.23 -22.23 -59.34
N ASP A 107 6.90 -22.73 -58.30
CA ASP A 107 6.42 -23.86 -57.50
C ASP A 107 5.19 -23.47 -56.68
N LEU A 108 5.09 -22.23 -56.18
CA LEU A 108 3.90 -21.75 -55.47
C LEU A 108 2.72 -21.54 -56.42
N LYS A 109 2.96 -21.04 -57.64
CA LYS A 109 1.93 -20.88 -58.69
C LYS A 109 1.27 -22.20 -59.10
N THR A 110 2.04 -23.28 -59.10
CA THR A 110 1.57 -24.61 -59.52
C THR A 110 1.30 -25.56 -58.36
N GLY A 111 1.76 -25.20 -57.17
CA GLY A 111 1.58 -25.96 -55.94
C GLY A 111 0.18 -25.85 -55.38
N ALA A 112 -0.23 -26.90 -54.68
CA ALA A 112 -1.51 -26.94 -53.98
C ALA A 112 -1.33 -27.55 -52.59
N LEU A 113 -2.14 -27.10 -51.64
CA LEU A 113 -2.33 -27.73 -50.34
C LEU A 113 -3.38 -28.83 -50.50
N GLY A 114 -2.97 -30.09 -50.41
CA GLY A 114 -3.87 -31.24 -50.41
C GLY A 114 -4.11 -31.76 -49.01
N VAL A 115 -5.34 -31.76 -48.53
CA VAL A 115 -5.70 -32.31 -47.22
C VAL A 115 -6.58 -33.53 -47.43
N GLN A 116 -6.12 -34.67 -46.96
CA GLN A 116 -6.87 -35.91 -47.02
C GLN A 116 -7.17 -36.43 -45.62
N VAL A 117 -8.44 -36.67 -45.35
CA VAL A 117 -8.91 -37.23 -44.07
C VAL A 117 -9.51 -38.60 -44.33
N ARG A 118 -9.06 -39.62 -43.58
CA ARG A 118 -9.57 -41.00 -43.67
C ARG A 118 -9.94 -41.53 -42.29
N SER A 119 -10.99 -42.35 -42.22
CA SER A 119 -11.33 -43.10 -41.00
C SER A 119 -10.28 -44.19 -40.74
N THR A 120 -9.80 -44.33 -39.49
CA THR A 120 -8.87 -45.42 -39.13
C THR A 120 -9.53 -46.78 -38.99
N ARG A 121 -10.87 -46.83 -38.90
CA ARG A 121 -11.63 -48.06 -38.59
C ARG A 121 -12.47 -48.59 -39.75
N THR A 122 -12.89 -47.73 -40.68
CA THR A 122 -13.80 -48.11 -41.77
C THR A 122 -13.05 -48.00 -43.09
N ARG A 123 -12.87 -49.13 -43.80
CA ARG A 123 -12.29 -49.16 -45.15
C ARG A 123 -13.30 -48.54 -46.13
N GLY A 124 -13.15 -47.25 -46.43
CA GLY A 124 -13.92 -46.61 -47.51
C GLY A 124 -14.20 -45.13 -47.31
N ALA A 125 -14.49 -44.69 -46.09
CA ALA A 125 -14.82 -43.29 -45.81
C ALA A 125 -13.54 -42.43 -45.80
N ARG A 126 -13.39 -41.63 -46.86
CA ARG A 126 -12.32 -40.65 -47.04
C ARG A 126 -12.85 -39.45 -47.80
N ASP A 127 -12.22 -38.31 -47.57
CA ASP A 127 -12.41 -37.13 -48.39
C ASP A 127 -11.07 -36.46 -48.64
N ARG A 128 -10.99 -35.64 -49.68
CA ARG A 128 -9.80 -34.86 -50.02
C ARG A 128 -10.24 -33.48 -50.47
N GLU A 129 -9.75 -32.47 -49.78
CA GLU A 129 -9.86 -31.08 -50.21
C GLU A 129 -8.50 -30.62 -50.75
N THR A 130 -8.51 -29.71 -51.72
CA THR A 130 -7.28 -29.17 -52.31
C THR A 130 -7.47 -27.69 -52.54
N LEU A 131 -6.58 -26.88 -51.96
CA LEU A 131 -6.53 -25.43 -52.12
C LEU A 131 -5.29 -25.07 -52.94
N ALA A 132 -5.40 -24.13 -53.87
CA ALA A 132 -4.21 -23.59 -54.53
C ALA A 132 -3.38 -22.77 -53.52
N LEU A 133 -2.08 -22.62 -53.73
CA LEU A 133 -1.27 -21.75 -52.87
C LEU A 133 -1.36 -20.29 -53.34
N ASP A 134 -1.72 -19.41 -52.42
CA ASP A 134 -1.83 -17.96 -52.64
C ASP A 134 -0.44 -17.33 -52.65
N TRP A 135 0.27 -17.50 -53.76
CA TRP A 135 1.62 -16.95 -53.93
C TRP A 135 1.63 -15.41 -53.87
N ARG A 136 0.50 -14.76 -54.18
CA ARG A 136 0.32 -13.29 -54.16
C ARG A 136 0.35 -12.76 -52.73
N ALA A 137 -0.18 -13.51 -51.76
CA ALA A 137 -0.10 -13.16 -50.35
C ALA A 137 1.34 -13.11 -49.83
N VAL A 138 2.29 -13.80 -50.48
CA VAL A 138 3.71 -13.82 -50.07
C VAL A 138 4.53 -12.82 -50.86
N HIS A 139 4.39 -12.81 -52.19
CA HIS A 139 5.24 -12.05 -53.11
C HIS A 139 4.64 -10.72 -53.56
N GLY A 140 3.43 -10.40 -53.10
CA GLY A 140 2.62 -9.29 -53.60
C GLY A 140 1.96 -9.58 -54.95
N PRO A 141 0.97 -8.76 -55.36
CA PRO A 141 0.30 -8.88 -56.65
C PRO A 141 1.23 -8.42 -57.78
N PRO A 142 1.05 -8.91 -59.01
CA PRO A 142 1.83 -8.42 -60.15
C PRO A 142 1.62 -6.90 -60.36
N PRO A 143 2.60 -6.16 -60.89
CA PRO A 143 2.56 -4.69 -60.96
C PRO A 143 1.32 -4.09 -61.66
N GLU A 144 0.80 -4.79 -62.67
CA GLU A 144 -0.39 -4.43 -63.44
C GLU A 144 -1.72 -4.60 -62.66
N GLU A 145 -1.69 -5.34 -61.55
CA GLU A 145 -2.85 -5.56 -60.68
C GLU A 145 -2.88 -4.62 -59.47
N ILE A 146 -1.92 -3.70 -59.34
CA ILE A 146 -1.91 -2.74 -58.22
C ILE A 146 -2.86 -1.58 -58.55
N SER A 147 -3.84 -1.35 -57.69
CA SER A 147 -4.86 -0.30 -57.86
C SER A 147 -4.56 0.96 -57.05
N ALA A 148 -3.91 0.83 -55.88
CA ALA A 148 -3.53 1.96 -55.03
C ALA A 148 -2.27 1.68 -54.21
N VAL A 149 -1.55 2.73 -53.84
CA VAL A 149 -0.41 2.69 -52.91
C VAL A 149 -0.66 3.68 -51.78
N ARG A 150 -0.53 3.23 -50.54
CA ARG A 150 -0.67 4.01 -49.31
C ARG A 150 0.61 3.89 -48.50
N VAL A 151 1.11 5.02 -48.00
CA VAL A 151 2.37 5.06 -47.25
C VAL A 151 2.19 5.87 -45.99
N TYR A 152 2.58 5.30 -44.86
CA TYR A 152 2.60 5.98 -43.56
C TYR A 152 3.81 5.52 -42.75
N ALA A 153 4.14 6.24 -41.69
CA ALA A 153 5.24 5.86 -40.81
C ALA A 153 4.75 5.68 -39.38
N LYS A 154 5.38 4.76 -38.67
CA LYS A 154 5.14 4.50 -37.24
C LYS A 154 6.46 4.57 -36.49
N GLY A 155 6.45 5.15 -35.30
CA GLY A 155 7.63 5.21 -34.44
C GLY A 155 7.33 5.97 -33.16
N LYS A 156 7.99 5.59 -32.06
CA LYS A 156 7.84 6.26 -30.76
C LYS A 156 8.24 7.74 -30.82
N GLU A 157 9.13 8.08 -31.74
CA GLU A 157 9.70 9.41 -31.89
C GLU A 157 9.01 10.25 -32.99
N LEU A 158 7.99 9.70 -33.64
CA LEU A 158 7.13 10.39 -34.58
C LEU A 158 5.90 10.92 -33.82
N LEU A 159 5.76 12.24 -33.74
CA LEU A 159 4.64 12.90 -33.07
C LEU A 159 3.62 13.41 -34.10
N ASP A 160 2.35 13.12 -33.87
CA ASP A 160 1.21 13.50 -34.71
C ASP A 160 1.41 13.15 -36.20
N GLU A 161 2.11 12.05 -36.47
CA GLU A 161 2.47 11.55 -37.82
C GLU A 161 3.27 12.54 -38.69
N LYS A 162 3.66 13.69 -38.13
CA LYS A 162 4.23 14.82 -38.87
C LYS A 162 5.63 15.19 -38.39
N TRP A 163 5.89 15.11 -37.09
CA TRP A 163 7.11 15.64 -36.48
C TRP A 163 8.05 14.49 -36.13
N LEU A 164 9.20 14.44 -36.80
CA LEU A 164 10.20 13.40 -36.57
C LEU A 164 11.41 13.97 -35.83
N LEU A 165 11.75 13.35 -34.70
CA LEU A 165 12.90 13.76 -33.88
C LEU A 165 14.23 13.51 -34.64
N PRO A 166 15.11 14.50 -34.79
CA PRO A 166 16.41 14.30 -35.41
C PRO A 166 17.27 13.23 -34.69
N GLY A 167 17.81 12.27 -35.44
CA GLY A 167 18.57 11.13 -34.91
C GLY A 167 17.73 9.98 -34.37
N SER A 168 16.41 10.02 -34.56
CA SER A 168 15.52 8.90 -34.23
C SER A 168 15.32 7.96 -35.42
N VAL A 169 14.62 6.85 -35.17
CA VAL A 169 14.21 5.90 -36.20
C VAL A 169 12.69 5.92 -36.33
N ALA A 170 12.20 6.06 -37.55
CA ALA A 170 10.81 5.77 -37.93
C ALA A 170 10.77 4.49 -38.76
N ARG A 171 9.67 3.74 -38.66
CA ARG A 171 9.41 2.59 -39.52
C ARG A 171 8.36 2.97 -40.56
N LEU A 172 8.75 2.92 -41.81
CA LEU A 172 7.89 3.08 -42.96
C LEU A 172 7.01 1.84 -43.14
N HIS A 173 5.74 2.07 -43.41
CA HIS A 173 4.77 1.06 -43.79
C HIS A 173 4.20 1.42 -45.15
N VAL A 174 4.20 0.44 -46.04
CA VAL A 174 3.66 0.54 -47.38
C VAL A 174 2.53 -0.46 -47.47
N GLU A 175 1.36 0.02 -47.85
CA GLU A 175 0.19 -0.77 -48.16
C GLU A 175 -0.10 -0.58 -49.65
N ILE A 176 -0.39 -1.68 -50.34
CA ILE A 176 -0.88 -1.63 -51.71
C ILE A 176 -2.20 -2.37 -51.79
N ASP A 177 -3.15 -1.83 -52.53
CA ASP A 177 -4.41 -2.49 -52.81
C ASP A 177 -4.32 -3.10 -54.21
N ASP A 178 -4.74 -4.36 -54.37
CA ASP A 178 -4.85 -4.97 -55.69
C ASP A 178 -6.19 -4.62 -56.37
N LEU A 179 -6.40 -5.04 -57.62
CA LEU A 179 -7.64 -4.83 -58.38
C LEU A 179 -8.84 -5.60 -57.79
N ASP A 180 -8.59 -6.64 -56.98
CA ASP A 180 -9.60 -7.42 -56.29
C ASP A 180 -9.96 -6.80 -54.91
N GLY A 181 -9.35 -5.66 -54.56
CA GLY A 181 -9.58 -4.92 -53.32
C GLY A 181 -8.85 -5.46 -52.10
N ARG A 182 -7.86 -6.35 -52.28
CA ARG A 182 -7.05 -6.90 -51.19
C ARG A 182 -5.85 -6.00 -50.89
N THR A 183 -5.62 -5.73 -49.61
CA THR A 183 -4.47 -4.94 -49.16
C THR A 183 -3.28 -5.85 -48.83
N HIS A 184 -2.13 -5.59 -49.46
CA HIS A 184 -0.83 -6.17 -49.12
C HIS A 184 -0.01 -5.16 -48.34
N SER A 185 0.68 -5.58 -47.26
CA SER A 185 1.40 -4.67 -46.37
C SER A 185 2.84 -5.09 -46.10
N THR A 186 3.74 -4.11 -45.98
CA THR A 186 5.10 -4.34 -45.44
C THR A 186 5.13 -4.51 -43.91
N ALA A 187 3.99 -4.31 -43.24
CA ALA A 187 3.81 -4.71 -41.86
C ALA A 187 3.81 -6.25 -41.73
N ASP A 188 4.03 -6.74 -40.51
CA ASP A 188 3.97 -8.17 -40.24
C ASP A 188 2.51 -8.65 -40.24
N THR A 189 2.01 -8.94 -41.43
CA THR A 189 0.66 -9.42 -41.73
C THR A 189 0.75 -10.73 -42.53
N LEU A 190 -0.36 -11.46 -42.69
CA LEU A 190 -0.40 -12.67 -43.52
C LEU A 190 -0.28 -12.35 -45.02
N VAL A 191 -0.80 -11.20 -45.45
CA VAL A 191 -0.73 -10.70 -46.83
C VAL A 191 0.42 -9.70 -46.95
N ARG A 192 1.61 -10.23 -47.22
CA ARG A 192 2.88 -9.52 -47.20
C ARG A 192 3.17 -8.80 -48.51
N LEU A 193 3.77 -7.62 -48.37
CA LEU A 193 4.46 -6.91 -49.44
C LEU A 193 5.97 -6.99 -49.18
N PRO A 194 6.73 -7.72 -50.02
CA PRO A 194 8.18 -7.79 -49.90
C PRO A 194 8.87 -6.43 -50.10
N TRP A 195 9.90 -6.15 -49.30
CA TRP A 195 10.65 -4.88 -49.36
C TRP A 195 11.53 -4.73 -50.61
N ASP A 196 11.92 -5.83 -51.26
CA ASP A 196 12.70 -5.83 -52.50
C ASP A 196 11.90 -5.30 -53.70
N ARG A 197 10.57 -5.31 -53.63
CA ARG A 197 9.67 -4.71 -54.64
C ARG A 197 9.47 -3.21 -54.50
N ILE A 198 10.04 -2.61 -53.46
CA ILE A 198 9.86 -1.20 -53.13
C ILE A 198 11.15 -0.46 -53.42
N GLU A 199 11.07 0.53 -54.30
CA GLU A 199 12.13 1.51 -54.46
C GLU A 199 11.88 2.69 -53.50
N LEU A 200 12.81 2.88 -52.57
CA LEU A 200 12.73 3.90 -51.54
C LEU A 200 13.83 4.93 -51.77
N THR A 201 13.43 6.15 -52.12
CA THR A 201 14.32 7.32 -52.18
C THR A 201 14.09 8.20 -50.97
N VAL A 202 15.16 8.68 -50.33
CA VAL A 202 15.08 9.50 -49.13
C VAL A 202 15.90 10.78 -49.23
N ASP A 203 15.40 11.86 -48.62
CA ASP A 203 16.12 13.13 -48.43
C ASP A 203 16.12 13.52 -46.95
N GLY A 204 17.32 13.77 -46.41
CA GLY A 204 17.55 14.02 -44.99
C GLY A 204 17.37 12.80 -44.08
N LEU A 205 17.05 11.63 -44.62
CA LEU A 205 16.96 10.36 -43.89
C LEU A 205 18.05 9.40 -44.40
N GLN A 206 18.32 8.35 -43.64
CA GLN A 206 19.11 7.21 -44.06
C GLN A 206 18.24 5.96 -44.00
N ASP A 207 18.11 5.24 -45.11
CA ASP A 207 17.48 3.92 -45.09
C ASP A 207 18.43 2.88 -44.45
N ARG A 208 17.92 2.15 -43.46
CA ARG A 208 18.62 1.07 -42.75
C ARG A 208 18.05 -0.31 -43.10
N GLY A 209 17.24 -0.38 -44.16
CA GLY A 209 16.58 -1.59 -44.64
C GLY A 209 15.25 -1.87 -43.94
N SER A 210 14.38 -2.62 -44.63
CA SER A 210 13.05 -3.02 -44.13
C SER A 210 12.19 -1.84 -43.64
N GLY A 211 12.28 -0.71 -44.34
CA GLY A 211 11.55 0.52 -44.01
C GLY A 211 12.05 1.26 -42.77
N ARG A 212 13.21 0.90 -42.21
CA ARG A 212 13.76 1.63 -41.04
C ARG A 212 14.46 2.90 -41.51
N LEU A 213 13.79 4.03 -41.33
CA LEU A 213 14.28 5.36 -41.68
C LEU A 213 14.96 6.01 -40.48
N PHE A 214 16.27 6.24 -40.56
CA PHE A 214 17.02 6.99 -39.55
C PHE A 214 17.07 8.48 -39.91
N ALA A 215 16.52 9.34 -39.05
CA ALA A 215 16.50 10.77 -39.27
C ALA A 215 17.88 11.39 -39.08
N ALA A 216 18.46 12.04 -40.10
CA ALA A 216 19.77 12.64 -39.96
C ALA A 216 19.74 13.82 -38.95
N ARG A 217 20.78 13.92 -38.11
CA ARG A 217 20.96 15.03 -37.14
C ARG A 217 21.54 16.32 -37.76
N THR A 218 21.35 16.52 -39.06
CA THR A 218 21.82 17.75 -39.73
C THR A 218 20.76 18.83 -39.60
N ARG A 219 21.13 20.01 -39.10
CA ARG A 219 20.21 21.14 -38.99
C ARG A 219 19.94 21.70 -40.39
N ALA A 220 18.69 21.59 -40.84
CA ALA A 220 18.22 22.10 -42.11
C ALA A 220 16.76 22.54 -41.96
N GLU A 221 16.35 23.55 -42.74
CA GLU A 221 14.97 24.05 -42.75
C GLU A 221 14.05 23.17 -43.61
N THR A 222 14.62 22.35 -44.50
CA THR A 222 13.86 21.43 -45.34
C THR A 222 13.33 20.24 -44.52
N PRO A 223 12.09 19.80 -44.76
CA PRO A 223 11.55 18.60 -44.12
C PRO A 223 12.35 17.37 -44.53
N TYR A 224 12.28 16.31 -43.73
CA TYR A 224 12.67 14.98 -44.19
C TYR A 224 11.69 14.53 -45.27
N ARG A 225 12.15 13.87 -46.32
CA ARG A 225 11.28 13.29 -47.35
C ARG A 225 11.60 11.83 -47.57
N ALA A 226 10.57 11.03 -47.79
CA ALA A 226 10.68 9.68 -48.31
C ALA A 226 9.71 9.52 -49.48
N THR A 227 10.19 8.99 -50.58
CA THR A 227 9.40 8.71 -51.79
C THR A 227 9.45 7.22 -52.04
N VAL A 228 8.26 6.63 -52.15
CA VAL A 228 8.07 5.20 -52.36
C VAL A 228 7.55 5.00 -53.77
N ALA A 229 8.26 4.21 -54.57
CA ALA A 229 7.79 3.68 -55.83
C ALA A 229 7.72 2.14 -55.72
N ILE A 230 6.75 1.53 -56.40
CA ILE A 230 6.73 0.08 -56.56
C ILE A 230 7.45 -0.25 -57.87
N GLN A 231 8.32 -1.25 -57.86
CA GLN A 231 9.02 -1.64 -59.09
C GLN A 231 8.04 -2.15 -60.15
N ASP A 232 8.34 -1.82 -61.41
CA ASP A 232 7.62 -2.27 -62.60
C ASP A 232 6.13 -1.87 -62.68
N THR A 233 5.65 -0.95 -61.83
CA THR A 233 4.28 -0.39 -61.94
C THR A 233 4.27 0.94 -62.70
N THR A 234 3.09 1.33 -63.18
CA THR A 234 2.84 2.64 -63.81
C THR A 234 2.30 3.68 -62.82
N LEU A 235 2.05 3.28 -61.57
CA LEU A 235 1.57 4.18 -60.52
C LEU A 235 2.63 5.23 -60.18
N GLU A 236 2.17 6.46 -59.94
CA GLU A 236 3.03 7.55 -59.51
C GLU A 236 3.65 7.27 -58.13
N PRO A 237 4.92 7.62 -57.90
CA PRO A 237 5.54 7.48 -56.59
C PRO A 237 4.80 8.28 -55.51
N VAL A 238 4.61 7.66 -54.34
CA VAL A 238 3.97 8.30 -53.19
C VAL A 238 5.04 8.93 -52.31
N ALA A 239 4.98 10.26 -52.17
CA ALA A 239 5.90 11.02 -51.33
C ALA A 239 5.28 11.33 -49.96
N MET A 240 6.10 11.25 -48.92
CA MET A 240 5.79 11.72 -47.58
C MET A 240 6.85 12.69 -47.09
N ALA A 241 6.44 13.61 -46.22
CA ALA A 241 7.33 14.59 -45.63
C ALA A 241 7.15 14.66 -44.11
N PHE A 242 8.25 14.70 -43.37
CA PHE A 242 8.26 14.90 -41.93
C PHE A 242 8.93 16.23 -41.58
N VAL A 243 8.32 17.00 -40.70
CA VAL A 243 8.93 18.20 -40.15
C VAL A 243 10.02 17.80 -39.15
N ARG A 244 11.19 18.43 -39.26
CA ARG A 244 12.31 18.19 -38.33
C ARG A 244 11.97 18.80 -36.98
N ASP A 245 11.84 17.97 -35.96
CA ASP A 245 11.42 18.44 -34.63
C ASP A 245 12.61 18.88 -33.76
N TRP A 246 13.30 19.93 -34.20
CA TRP A 246 14.41 20.52 -33.42
C TRP A 246 13.95 21.07 -32.07
N GLU A 247 12.68 21.46 -31.94
CA GLU A 247 12.14 22.00 -30.69
C GLU A 247 12.13 20.95 -29.56
N ARG A 248 12.06 19.66 -29.87
CA ARG A 248 12.19 18.59 -28.85
C ARG A 248 13.60 18.47 -28.26
N ILE A 249 14.61 18.95 -28.98
CA ILE A 249 16.01 18.94 -28.54
C ILE A 249 16.35 20.29 -27.90
N ASP A 250 16.07 21.38 -28.60
CA ASP A 250 16.51 22.74 -28.24
C ASP A 250 15.46 23.53 -27.42
N GLY A 251 14.27 22.96 -27.22
CA GLY A 251 13.10 23.68 -26.73
C GLY A 251 12.42 24.55 -27.81
N PRO A 252 11.23 25.07 -27.53
CA PRO A 252 10.47 25.87 -28.48
C PRO A 252 11.21 27.15 -28.87
N HIS A 253 11.06 27.59 -30.12
CA HIS A 253 11.65 28.86 -30.53
C HIS A 253 10.99 30.03 -29.77
N PRO A 254 11.72 31.09 -29.32
CA PRO A 254 11.12 32.14 -28.49
C PRO A 254 9.95 32.86 -29.17
N LYS A 255 10.00 33.05 -30.49
CA LYS A 255 8.91 33.65 -31.28
C LYS A 255 7.66 32.75 -31.41
N ALA A 256 7.80 31.44 -31.19
CA ALA A 256 6.72 30.46 -31.26
C ALA A 256 5.93 30.38 -29.94
N ILE A 257 6.50 30.83 -28.82
CA ILE A 257 5.80 30.81 -27.52
C ILE A 257 4.60 31.76 -27.55
N ALA A 258 3.43 31.21 -27.21
CA ALA A 258 2.18 31.92 -27.02
C ALA A 258 1.98 32.30 -25.56
N HIS A 259 2.20 31.37 -24.63
CA HIS A 259 2.11 31.63 -23.19
C HIS A 259 3.05 30.74 -22.38
N LEU A 260 3.38 31.22 -21.18
CA LEU A 260 4.13 30.50 -20.17
C LEU A 260 3.22 30.27 -18.96
N THR A 261 3.45 29.19 -18.22
CA THR A 261 2.84 28.93 -16.92
C THR A 261 3.92 28.42 -15.97
N ALA A 262 3.80 28.74 -14.69
CA ALA A 262 4.71 28.26 -13.68
C ALA A 262 3.91 27.81 -12.45
N THR A 263 4.24 26.63 -11.94
CA THR A 263 3.65 26.05 -10.74
C THR A 263 4.77 25.78 -9.75
N VAL A 264 4.69 26.43 -8.58
CA VAL A 264 5.55 26.14 -7.43
C VAL A 264 4.75 25.24 -6.49
N GLN A 265 5.33 24.10 -6.09
CA GLN A 265 4.65 23.07 -5.31
C GLN A 265 5.02 23.18 -3.82
N PRO A 266 4.29 23.95 -2.99
CA PRO A 266 4.56 24.04 -1.55
C PRO A 266 4.46 22.66 -0.88
N SER A 267 5.14 22.48 0.26
CA SER A 267 4.95 21.29 1.11
C SER A 267 3.47 21.14 1.48
N ALA A 268 2.95 19.92 1.44
CA ALA A 268 1.56 19.60 1.80
C ALA A 268 1.16 20.06 3.21
N SER A 269 2.14 20.29 4.11
CA SER A 269 1.92 20.80 5.47
C SER A 269 1.85 22.33 5.58
N SER A 270 2.01 23.05 4.47
CA SER A 270 1.94 24.52 4.44
C SER A 270 0.49 24.95 4.16
N PRO A 271 -0.02 25.95 4.88
CA PRO A 271 -1.30 26.58 4.51
C PRO A 271 -1.32 27.03 3.04
N ARG A 272 -2.51 27.04 2.44
CA ARG A 272 -2.68 27.44 1.04
C ARG A 272 -2.23 28.90 0.86
N GLY A 273 -1.33 29.13 -0.11
CA GLY A 273 -0.79 30.47 -0.41
C GLY A 273 0.38 30.89 0.49
N THR A 274 0.87 30.00 1.36
CA THR A 274 2.05 30.27 2.20
C THR A 274 3.20 29.30 1.92
N LEU A 275 4.42 29.69 2.30
CA LEU A 275 5.62 28.86 2.22
C LEU A 275 6.42 28.95 3.51
N ALA A 276 6.92 27.82 3.99
CA ALA A 276 7.82 27.78 5.14
C ALA A 276 9.16 28.48 4.79
N PRO A 277 9.64 29.43 5.61
CA PRO A 277 10.97 30.01 5.46
C PRO A 277 12.07 28.94 5.42
N GLY A 278 13.06 29.12 4.54
CA GLY A 278 14.15 28.16 4.35
C GLY A 278 13.81 26.90 3.53
N ALA A 279 12.54 26.70 3.14
CA ALA A 279 12.13 25.54 2.36
C ALA A 279 12.71 25.54 0.94
N SER A 280 12.97 24.33 0.41
CA SER A 280 13.23 24.13 -1.02
C SER A 280 11.94 23.66 -1.69
N THR A 281 11.52 24.34 -2.75
CA THR A 281 10.20 24.12 -3.35
C THR A 281 10.33 23.78 -4.83
N PRO A 282 9.90 22.58 -5.27
CA PRO A 282 9.96 22.20 -6.68
C PRO A 282 9.13 23.14 -7.55
N VAL A 283 9.62 23.36 -8.77
CA VAL A 283 8.99 24.22 -9.76
C VAL A 283 8.82 23.47 -11.07
N THR A 284 7.59 23.48 -11.57
CA THR A 284 7.27 23.06 -12.94
C THR A 284 6.91 24.28 -13.76
N VAL A 285 7.63 24.51 -14.86
CA VAL A 285 7.33 25.56 -15.83
C VAL A 285 6.91 24.90 -17.13
N SER A 286 5.82 25.39 -17.74
CA SER A 286 5.36 24.92 -19.03
C SER A 286 5.22 26.08 -20.01
N ALA A 287 5.72 25.89 -21.23
CA ALA A 287 5.63 26.84 -22.32
C ALA A 287 4.79 26.25 -23.45
N THR A 288 3.74 26.96 -23.86
CA THR A 288 2.86 26.51 -24.94
C THR A 288 3.08 27.37 -26.18
N THR A 289 3.31 26.73 -27.32
CA THR A 289 3.53 27.41 -28.59
C THR A 289 2.22 27.87 -29.24
N LYS A 290 2.30 28.72 -30.27
CA LYS A 290 1.15 29.18 -31.06
C LYS A 290 0.42 28.05 -31.78
N GLU A 291 1.12 26.95 -32.04
CA GLU A 291 0.61 25.71 -32.63
C GLU A 291 0.01 24.76 -31.58
N GLY A 292 -0.01 25.15 -30.29
CA GLY A 292 -0.62 24.39 -29.20
C GLY A 292 0.29 23.33 -28.55
N ARG A 293 1.55 23.22 -28.97
CA ARG A 293 2.51 22.27 -28.36
C ARG A 293 2.93 22.77 -26.98
N THR A 294 2.87 21.91 -25.97
CA THR A 294 3.24 22.29 -24.60
C THR A 294 4.52 21.59 -24.16
N PHE A 295 5.56 22.39 -23.92
CA PHE A 295 6.85 21.95 -23.39
C PHE A 295 6.89 22.14 -21.89
N THR A 296 7.49 21.23 -21.13
CA THR A 296 7.53 21.31 -19.67
C THR A 296 8.90 20.98 -19.08
N THR A 297 9.23 21.60 -17.94
CA THR A 297 10.42 21.25 -17.15
C THR A 297 10.23 19.98 -16.32
N THR A 298 9.15 19.21 -16.51
CA THR A 298 8.98 17.91 -15.84
C THR A 298 10.00 16.90 -16.37
N PRO A 299 10.78 16.23 -15.51
CA PRO A 299 11.72 15.19 -15.95
C PRO A 299 11.01 14.08 -16.76
N GLY A 300 11.61 13.69 -17.89
CA GLY A 300 11.09 12.63 -18.76
C GLY A 300 9.93 13.03 -19.68
N ALA A 301 9.52 14.31 -19.71
CA ALA A 301 8.50 14.78 -20.63
C ALA A 301 8.93 14.59 -22.10
N GLN A 302 7.99 14.17 -22.96
CA GLN A 302 8.24 13.99 -24.40
C GLN A 302 8.62 15.31 -25.09
N LEU A 303 8.04 16.42 -24.61
CA LEU A 303 8.35 17.80 -24.99
C LEU A 303 9.01 18.48 -23.79
N SER A 304 10.33 18.37 -23.68
CA SER A 304 11.09 18.96 -22.58
C SER A 304 11.33 20.45 -22.82
N LEU A 305 11.11 21.26 -21.80
CA LEU A 305 11.51 22.68 -21.77
C LEU A 305 12.92 22.79 -21.16
N PRO A 306 13.95 23.19 -21.92
CA PRO A 306 15.30 23.29 -21.37
C PRO A 306 15.38 24.44 -20.35
N VAL A 307 15.90 24.14 -19.16
CA VAL A 307 15.94 25.07 -18.01
C VAL A 307 16.88 26.24 -18.24
N GLU A 308 17.90 26.08 -19.07
CA GLU A 308 18.82 27.12 -19.51
C GLU A 308 18.14 28.23 -20.33
N ARG A 309 16.96 27.95 -20.88
CA ARG A 309 16.13 28.94 -21.60
C ARG A 309 15.17 29.68 -20.68
N LEU A 310 15.14 29.35 -19.39
CA LEU A 310 14.35 30.07 -18.40
C LEU A 310 15.21 31.11 -17.69
N ARG A 311 14.66 32.33 -17.58
CA ARG A 311 15.17 33.37 -16.68
C ARG A 311 14.27 33.43 -15.47
N VAL A 312 14.81 33.05 -14.32
CA VAL A 312 14.10 33.05 -13.04
C VAL A 312 14.67 34.14 -12.16
N ARG A 313 13.82 35.10 -11.79
CA ARG A 313 14.14 36.12 -10.78
C ARG A 313 13.33 35.82 -9.54
N THR A 314 13.96 35.89 -8.37
CA THR A 314 13.27 35.57 -7.11
C THR A 314 13.44 36.70 -6.11
N THR A 315 12.43 36.89 -5.27
CA THR A 315 12.45 37.78 -4.12
C THR A 315 12.48 36.90 -2.87
N PHE A 316 13.56 37.03 -2.09
CA PHE A 316 13.87 36.16 -0.95
C PHE A 316 13.96 34.67 -1.30
N GLY A 317 14.52 34.34 -2.47
CA GLY A 317 14.81 32.97 -2.86
C GLY A 317 16.11 32.86 -3.66
N THR A 318 16.50 31.63 -3.93
CA THR A 318 17.60 31.30 -4.85
C THR A 318 17.12 30.17 -5.75
N TRP A 319 17.10 30.41 -7.06
CA TRP A 319 16.76 29.41 -8.08
C TRP A 319 17.92 28.43 -8.29
N ASN A 320 17.61 27.13 -8.29
CA ASN A 320 18.54 26.07 -8.64
C ASN A 320 18.07 25.37 -9.93
N PRO A 321 18.68 25.65 -11.09
CA PRO A 321 18.23 25.11 -12.37
C PRO A 321 18.39 23.59 -12.48
N ASN A 322 19.36 23.01 -11.78
CA ASN A 322 19.64 21.57 -11.85
C ASN A 322 18.58 20.76 -11.12
N ALA A 323 18.22 21.17 -9.90
CA ALA A 323 17.17 20.53 -9.10
C ALA A 323 15.76 20.99 -9.48
N ARG A 324 15.66 22.09 -10.25
CA ARG A 324 14.40 22.73 -10.65
C ARG A 324 13.58 23.16 -9.43
N ASP A 325 14.25 23.70 -8.43
CA ASP A 325 13.64 24.17 -7.19
C ASP A 325 14.09 25.58 -6.80
N ILE A 326 13.30 26.22 -5.95
CA ILE A 326 13.66 27.50 -5.33
C ILE A 326 13.87 27.25 -3.84
N ARG A 327 15.07 27.60 -3.36
CA ARG A 327 15.36 27.66 -1.94
C ARG A 327 15.02 29.04 -1.40
N TRP A 328 14.01 29.12 -0.55
CA TRP A 328 13.57 30.39 0.04
C TRP A 328 14.46 30.81 1.21
N SER A 329 14.53 32.12 1.47
CA SER A 329 15.30 32.69 2.56
C SER A 329 14.83 32.13 3.90
N SER A 330 15.78 31.81 4.77
CA SER A 330 15.53 31.45 6.16
C SER A 330 15.73 32.63 7.12
N ASN A 331 16.13 33.81 6.63
CA ASN A 331 16.30 35.00 7.47
C ASN A 331 14.92 35.59 7.81
N LEU A 332 14.39 35.20 8.97
CA LEU A 332 13.02 35.51 9.37
C LEU A 332 12.80 37.03 9.48
N ARG A 333 13.76 37.77 10.06
CA ARG A 333 13.62 39.22 10.23
C ARG A 333 13.61 39.98 8.90
N ALA A 334 14.29 39.48 7.88
CA ALA A 334 14.32 40.10 6.56
C ALA A 334 13.04 39.85 5.74
N ILE A 335 12.28 38.79 6.02
CA ILE A 335 11.10 38.39 5.24
C ILE A 335 9.77 38.80 5.89
N VAL A 336 9.77 39.20 7.16
CA VAL A 336 8.56 39.64 7.86
C VAL A 336 7.97 40.87 7.15
N GLY A 337 6.68 40.80 6.82
CA GLY A 337 5.99 41.87 6.09
C GLY A 337 6.23 41.86 4.57
N HIS A 338 7.00 40.89 4.05
CA HIS A 338 7.27 40.74 2.63
C HIS A 338 6.67 39.44 2.06
N GLU A 339 6.57 39.37 0.73
CA GLU A 339 6.14 38.18 0.00
C GLU A 339 7.37 37.45 -0.59
N PHE A 340 7.31 36.12 -0.60
CA PHE A 340 8.12 35.33 -1.51
C PHE A 340 7.56 35.50 -2.91
N ALA A 341 8.43 35.79 -3.88
CA ALA A 341 8.01 35.90 -5.27
C ALA A 341 9.02 35.23 -6.20
N ALA A 342 8.51 34.67 -7.29
CA ALA A 342 9.34 34.19 -8.39
C ALA A 342 8.72 34.60 -9.73
N GLU A 343 9.52 35.27 -10.54
CA GLU A 343 9.20 35.65 -11.91
C GLU A 343 9.92 34.69 -12.85
N PHE A 344 9.15 34.00 -13.69
CA PHE A 344 9.63 33.10 -14.72
C PHE A 344 9.41 33.75 -16.07
N SER A 345 10.46 33.91 -16.87
CA SER A 345 10.35 34.37 -18.25
C SER A 345 11.16 33.45 -19.16
N TYR A 346 10.79 33.41 -20.43
CA TYR A 346 11.55 32.66 -21.43
C TYR A 346 12.64 33.55 -22.03
N GLN A 347 13.78 32.97 -22.36
CA GLN A 347 14.89 33.69 -22.99
C GLN A 347 14.42 34.39 -24.27
N ASP A 348 14.77 35.67 -24.39
CA ASP A 348 14.37 36.56 -25.49
C ASP A 348 12.86 36.84 -25.59
N ARG A 349 12.08 36.49 -24.56
CA ARG A 349 10.64 36.82 -24.38
C ARG A 349 10.32 37.22 -22.94
N PRO A 350 10.83 38.38 -22.46
CA PRO A 350 10.45 38.89 -21.14
C PRO A 350 8.96 39.26 -21.05
N ASP A 351 8.30 39.47 -22.18
CA ASP A 351 6.86 39.75 -22.29
C ASP A 351 5.97 38.57 -21.88
N THR A 352 6.50 37.34 -21.86
CA THR A 352 5.78 36.14 -21.40
C THR A 352 6.04 35.82 -19.93
N ALA A 353 6.48 36.82 -19.14
CA ALA A 353 6.79 36.61 -17.75
C ALA A 353 5.56 36.20 -16.93
N VAL A 354 5.72 35.22 -16.05
CA VAL A 354 4.72 34.78 -15.08
C VAL A 354 5.26 34.97 -13.70
N MET A 355 4.48 35.63 -12.84
CA MET A 355 4.82 35.86 -11.44
C MET A 355 4.01 34.93 -10.56
N VAL A 356 4.67 34.24 -9.63
CA VAL A 356 4.03 33.52 -8.52
C VAL A 356 4.42 34.17 -7.20
N ARG A 357 3.48 34.23 -6.25
CA ARG A 357 3.64 34.91 -4.97
C ARG A 357 3.12 34.05 -3.83
N PHE A 358 3.81 34.10 -2.70
CA PHE A 358 3.47 33.37 -1.48
C PHE A 358 3.78 34.22 -0.25
N LEU A 359 2.95 34.10 0.79
CA LEU A 359 3.27 34.68 2.09
C LEU A 359 4.22 33.75 2.87
N PRO A 360 5.15 34.28 3.67
CA PRO A 360 5.94 33.44 4.57
C PRO A 360 5.05 32.86 5.68
N ASP A 361 5.11 31.55 5.86
CA ASP A 361 4.50 30.84 6.99
C ASP A 361 5.42 30.97 8.22
N LEU A 362 5.21 32.01 9.01
CA LEU A 362 6.02 32.28 10.21
C LEU A 362 5.63 31.42 11.42
N LEU A 363 4.62 30.54 11.28
CA LEU A 363 4.35 29.47 12.25
C LEU A 363 5.21 28.24 11.96
N ALA A 364 5.61 28.01 10.70
CA ALA A 364 6.41 26.85 10.34
C ALA A 364 7.73 26.72 11.13
N PRO A 365 8.51 27.80 11.38
CA PRO A 365 9.69 27.72 12.23
C PRO A 365 9.36 27.27 13.66
N LEU A 366 8.16 27.54 14.18
CA LEU A 366 7.77 27.19 15.55
C LEU A 366 7.40 25.70 15.70
N LYS A 367 7.14 24.98 14.59
CA LYS A 367 6.70 23.57 14.61
C LYS A 367 7.52 22.63 15.50
N PRO A 368 8.86 22.70 15.58
CA PRO A 368 9.64 21.85 16.48
C PRO A 368 9.34 22.04 17.98
N TRP A 369 8.71 23.16 18.34
CA TRP A 369 8.32 23.47 19.72
C TRP A 369 6.80 23.45 19.92
N LEU A 370 6.01 23.30 18.85
CA LEU A 370 4.56 23.29 18.95
C LEU A 370 4.08 22.02 19.66
N THR A 371 3.23 22.23 20.67
CA THR A 371 2.55 21.15 21.38
C THR A 371 1.29 20.78 20.57
N HIS A 372 1.33 19.65 19.85
CA HIS A 372 0.29 19.27 18.88
C HIS A 372 -0.83 18.39 19.43
N GLU A 373 -0.69 17.89 20.64
CA GLU A 373 -1.67 17.05 21.32
C GLU A 373 -1.97 17.65 22.70
N PRO A 374 -3.10 17.29 23.35
CA PRO A 374 -3.23 17.47 24.79
C PRO A 374 -2.09 16.69 25.45
N VAL A 375 -0.96 17.35 25.67
CA VAL A 375 0.17 16.70 26.33
C VAL A 375 -0.22 16.59 27.78
N HIS A 376 -0.75 15.42 28.12
CA HIS A 376 -0.86 14.94 29.48
C HIS A 376 0.56 14.78 30.01
N LEU A 377 1.14 15.88 30.45
CA LEU A 377 2.36 15.86 31.25
C LEU A 377 1.95 15.34 32.62
N ILE A 378 1.81 14.02 32.72
CA ILE A 378 1.79 13.33 33.98
C ILE A 378 3.25 13.36 34.42
N GLY A 379 3.59 14.26 35.33
CA GLY A 379 4.88 14.14 35.99
C GLY A 379 4.98 12.73 36.56
N ASP A 380 6.15 12.09 36.43
CA ASP A 380 6.37 10.71 36.89
C ASP A 380 5.59 10.44 38.16
N ALA A 381 4.61 9.54 38.09
CA ALA A 381 3.80 9.23 39.26
C ALA A 381 4.77 8.98 40.42
N GLY A 382 4.43 9.49 41.60
CA GLY A 382 5.22 9.17 42.78
C GLY A 382 5.47 7.66 42.82
N ARG A 383 6.65 7.24 43.27
CA ARG A 383 7.00 5.82 43.27
C ARG A 383 5.91 5.02 43.99
N ALA A 384 5.32 4.02 43.34
CA ALA A 384 4.35 3.16 44.00
C ALA A 384 4.97 2.51 45.25
N GLY A 385 4.20 2.43 46.33
CA GLY A 385 4.59 1.73 47.53
C GLY A 385 4.76 0.25 47.26
N ARG A 386 5.78 -0.38 47.86
CA ARG A 386 5.95 -1.83 47.76
C ARG A 386 4.87 -2.54 48.58
N SER A 387 4.37 -3.65 48.07
CA SER A 387 3.46 -4.51 48.83
C SER A 387 4.18 -5.14 50.03
N GLY A 388 3.44 -5.33 51.12
CA GLY A 388 3.90 -6.05 52.30
C GLY A 388 4.06 -7.54 51.99
N ARG A 389 4.99 -8.20 52.67
CA ARG A 389 5.19 -9.65 52.55
C ARG A 389 4.08 -10.41 53.28
N PRO A 390 3.65 -11.57 52.76
CA PRO A 390 2.77 -12.47 53.50
C PRO A 390 3.42 -12.98 54.79
N GLY A 391 2.62 -13.23 55.82
CA GLY A 391 3.04 -13.88 57.05
C GLY A 391 3.30 -15.37 56.85
N ALA A 392 4.23 -15.94 57.61
CA ALA A 392 4.49 -17.37 57.56
C ALA A 392 3.34 -18.19 58.16
N ALA A 393 3.11 -19.38 57.62
CA ALA A 393 2.14 -20.31 58.19
C ALA A 393 2.61 -20.87 59.54
N GLY A 394 1.66 -21.08 60.44
CA GLY A 394 1.90 -21.71 61.73
C GLY A 394 2.33 -23.17 61.57
N GLN A 395 3.23 -23.61 62.44
CA GLN A 395 3.72 -25.00 62.43
C GLN A 395 2.60 -25.96 62.83
N ALA A 396 2.41 -27.04 62.09
CA ALA A 396 1.49 -28.10 62.51
C ALA A 396 2.02 -28.77 63.78
N ALA A 397 1.13 -29.06 64.72
CA ALA A 397 1.51 -29.74 65.96
C ALA A 397 1.82 -31.21 65.69
N ALA A 398 2.87 -31.71 66.35
CA ALA A 398 3.18 -33.14 66.35
C ALA A 398 2.10 -33.95 67.07
N ALA A 399 1.99 -35.23 66.73
CA ALA A 399 1.15 -36.15 67.47
C ALA A 399 1.64 -36.26 68.93
N ALA A 400 0.71 -36.44 69.86
CA ALA A 400 1.04 -36.63 71.27
C ALA A 400 1.80 -37.95 71.48
N ASP A 401 3.10 -37.87 71.79
CA ASP A 401 3.90 -39.03 72.22
C ASP A 401 3.57 -39.35 73.69
N GLY A 402 2.44 -40.03 73.90
CA GLY A 402 1.99 -40.49 75.22
C GLY A 402 1.19 -39.47 76.05
N SER A 403 0.99 -38.22 75.63
CA SER A 403 0.11 -37.28 76.33
C SER A 403 -1.36 -37.51 75.98
N ALA A 404 -2.25 -37.49 76.98
CA ALA A 404 -3.70 -37.64 76.78
C ALA A 404 -4.35 -36.49 75.96
N ARG A 405 -3.58 -35.52 75.47
CA ARG A 405 -4.06 -34.43 74.62
C ARG A 405 -3.05 -34.14 73.51
N GLY A 406 -3.54 -33.96 72.29
CA GLY A 406 -2.76 -33.51 71.14
C GLY A 406 -2.21 -32.09 71.35
N MET A 407 -1.04 -31.79 70.79
CA MET A 407 -0.43 -30.47 70.91
C MET A 407 -1.22 -29.42 70.11
N GLN A 408 -1.21 -28.16 70.53
CA GLN A 408 -1.83 -27.08 69.77
C GLN A 408 -0.99 -26.73 68.53
N GLY A 409 -1.65 -26.53 67.39
CA GLY A 409 -0.98 -26.03 66.19
C GLY A 409 -0.48 -24.60 66.39
N GLY A 410 0.68 -24.27 65.81
CA GLY A 410 1.27 -22.94 65.89
C GLY A 410 0.40 -21.88 65.22
N GLU A 411 0.47 -20.66 65.70
CA GLU A 411 -0.26 -19.54 65.10
C GLU A 411 0.37 -19.12 63.77
N GLY A 412 -0.45 -18.66 62.82
CA GLY A 412 0.04 -18.02 61.61
C GLY A 412 0.57 -16.62 61.92
N GLU A 413 1.66 -16.22 61.27
CA GLU A 413 2.23 -14.88 61.45
C GLU A 413 1.39 -13.83 60.72
N ALA A 414 1.40 -12.59 61.21
CA ALA A 414 0.74 -11.49 60.51
C ALA A 414 1.45 -11.15 59.20
N GLY A 415 0.69 -10.72 58.19
CA GLY A 415 1.24 -10.12 56.99
C GLY A 415 1.83 -8.73 57.27
N GLU A 416 2.88 -8.35 56.54
CA GLU A 416 3.50 -7.03 56.67
C GLU A 416 2.60 -5.94 56.07
N ALA A 417 2.72 -4.71 56.55
CA ALA A 417 2.04 -3.57 55.94
C ALA A 417 2.63 -3.24 54.56
N GLY A 418 1.79 -2.77 53.64
CA GLY A 418 2.24 -2.15 52.40
C GLY A 418 2.90 -0.80 52.65
N GLU A 419 3.93 -0.46 51.87
CA GLU A 419 4.58 0.84 51.95
C GLU A 419 3.69 1.96 51.39
N ALA A 420 3.86 3.18 51.88
CA ALA A 420 3.18 4.34 51.32
C ALA A 420 3.69 4.65 49.90
N GLY A 421 2.79 5.17 49.07
CA GLY A 421 3.14 5.74 47.78
C GLY A 421 3.97 7.02 47.91
N GLY A 422 4.90 7.23 47.00
CA GLY A 422 5.73 8.41 46.93
C GLY A 422 4.95 9.67 46.55
N ARG A 423 5.47 10.83 46.92
CA ARG A 423 4.89 12.11 46.50
C ARG A 423 5.02 12.29 44.98
N GLY A 424 4.01 12.91 44.36
CA GLY A 424 4.10 13.37 42.98
C GLY A 424 5.17 14.45 42.78
N PRO A 425 5.62 14.67 41.55
CA PRO A 425 6.78 15.52 41.27
C PRO A 425 6.46 17.00 41.38
N THR A 426 7.48 17.79 41.72
CA THR A 426 7.34 19.24 41.68
C THR A 426 7.54 19.74 40.25
N LEU A 427 6.56 20.44 39.72
CA LEU A 427 6.59 21.06 38.40
C LEU A 427 6.65 22.59 38.55
N ARG A 428 7.57 23.22 37.84
CA ARG A 428 7.63 24.68 37.69
C ARG A 428 7.43 25.02 36.22
N ILE A 429 6.44 25.86 35.95
CA ILE A 429 6.09 26.30 34.61
C ILE A 429 6.23 27.82 34.59
N THR A 430 6.98 28.35 33.64
CA THR A 430 7.00 29.79 33.35
C THR A 430 6.47 30.01 31.94
N ALA A 431 5.41 30.79 31.78
CA ALA A 431 4.74 30.98 30.50
C ALA A 431 4.44 32.45 30.23
N TRP A 432 4.41 32.84 28.96
CA TRP A 432 4.03 34.18 28.54
C TRP A 432 3.37 34.18 27.17
N THR A 433 2.51 35.16 26.94
CA THR A 433 1.89 35.34 25.64
C THR A 433 2.76 36.25 24.79
N THR A 434 2.95 35.87 23.53
CA THR A 434 3.57 36.70 22.50
C THR A 434 2.86 36.46 21.18
N THR A 435 3.42 36.94 20.09
CA THR A 435 2.92 36.67 18.74
C THR A 435 4.00 36.05 17.88
N THR A 436 3.62 35.53 16.71
CA THR A 436 4.56 35.36 15.60
C THR A 436 5.20 36.71 15.22
N LEU A 437 6.31 36.67 14.50
CA LEU A 437 7.03 37.88 14.08
C LEU A 437 6.18 38.87 13.27
N ASP A 438 5.22 38.39 12.48
CA ASP A 438 4.25 39.22 11.74
C ASP A 438 3.08 39.72 12.59
N ARG A 439 3.05 39.38 13.87
CA ARG A 439 2.01 39.74 14.85
C ARG A 439 0.61 39.22 14.52
N LYS A 440 0.48 38.25 13.59
CA LYS A 440 -0.83 37.73 13.18
C LYS A 440 -1.36 36.62 14.06
N HIS A 441 -0.47 35.81 14.64
CA HIS A 441 -0.86 34.65 15.43
C HIS A 441 -0.39 34.84 16.87
N PRO A 442 -1.30 34.89 17.86
CA PRO A 442 -0.91 34.82 19.26
C PRO A 442 -0.39 33.42 19.56
N VAL A 443 0.69 33.33 20.33
CA VAL A 443 1.28 32.07 20.80
C VAL A 443 1.60 32.20 22.29
N VAL A 444 1.54 31.10 23.04
CA VAL A 444 2.01 31.03 24.41
C VAL A 444 3.29 30.23 24.43
N VAL A 445 4.40 30.85 24.84
CA VAL A 445 5.66 30.15 25.05
C VAL A 445 5.71 29.73 26.51
N TYR A 446 6.12 28.50 26.79
CA TYR A 446 6.32 28.04 28.15
C TYR A 446 7.58 27.22 28.33
N VAL A 447 8.18 27.38 29.50
CA VAL A 447 9.32 26.60 29.98
C VAL A 447 8.83 25.72 31.11
N LEU A 448 9.06 24.42 30.99
CA LEU A 448 8.71 23.41 31.99
C LEU A 448 9.99 22.86 32.61
N ASP A 449 10.12 23.06 33.93
CA ASP A 449 11.12 22.37 34.74
C ASP A 449 10.44 21.26 35.57
N GLY A 450 10.84 20.02 35.32
CA GLY A 450 10.32 18.83 36.01
C GLY A 450 11.39 17.75 36.22
N PRO A 451 11.00 16.52 36.65
CA PRO A 451 11.92 15.42 36.91
C PRO A 451 12.77 15.01 35.70
N SER A 452 12.17 15.05 34.51
CA SER A 452 12.84 14.72 33.24
C SER A 452 13.78 15.82 32.74
N GLY A 453 13.93 16.91 33.50
CA GLY A 453 14.73 18.07 33.14
C GLY A 453 13.89 19.24 32.65
N ARG A 454 14.57 20.14 31.93
CA ARG A 454 14.02 21.41 31.46
C ARG A 454 13.69 21.33 29.98
N SER A 455 12.51 21.84 29.60
CA SER A 455 12.03 21.84 28.21
C SER A 455 11.30 23.14 27.86
N VAL A 456 11.29 23.50 26.58
CA VAL A 456 10.67 24.72 26.05
C VAL A 456 9.68 24.34 24.95
N HIS A 457 8.49 24.95 25.02
CA HIS A 457 7.35 24.57 24.20
C HIS A 457 6.55 25.81 23.78
N VAL A 458 5.70 25.66 22.77
CA VAL A 458 4.83 26.71 22.23
C VAL A 458 3.41 26.15 22.05
N LEU A 459 2.42 26.87 22.58
CA LEU A 459 1.00 26.59 22.41
C LEU A 459 0.36 27.63 21.49
N ARG A 460 -0.62 27.20 20.72
CA ARG A 460 -1.56 28.12 20.08
C ARG A 460 -2.77 28.25 21.01
N PRO A 461 -3.14 29.46 21.47
CA PRO A 461 -4.29 29.65 22.36
C PRO A 461 -5.60 29.03 21.83
N ASP A 462 -5.73 28.95 20.50
CA ASP A 462 -6.92 28.40 19.82
C ASP A 462 -7.03 26.86 19.92
N ASP A 463 -5.96 26.15 20.30
CA ASP A 463 -5.96 24.69 20.46
C ASP A 463 -6.58 24.23 21.80
N GLY A 464 -6.98 25.18 22.66
CA GLY A 464 -7.53 24.91 23.99
C GLY A 464 -6.47 24.91 25.11
N PRO A 465 -6.89 24.73 26.38
CA PRO A 465 -5.96 24.72 27.50
C PRO A 465 -5.10 23.44 27.51
N LEU A 466 -3.82 23.59 27.84
CA LEU A 466 -2.90 22.48 28.07
C LEU A 466 -3.13 21.85 29.46
N HIS A 467 -3.48 20.57 29.50
CA HIS A 467 -3.69 19.81 30.74
C HIS A 467 -2.36 19.27 31.32
N ILE A 468 -1.95 19.74 32.50
CA ILE A 468 -0.73 19.28 33.20
C ILE A 468 -1.11 18.67 34.55
N THR A 469 -0.68 17.43 34.80
CA THR A 469 -1.02 16.69 36.01
C THR A 469 0.23 16.28 36.80
N SER A 470 0.23 16.47 38.11
CA SER A 470 1.26 15.92 39.00
C SER A 470 0.65 14.95 40.00
N GLN A 471 0.91 13.65 39.82
CA GLN A 471 0.21 12.58 40.53
C GLN A 471 1.08 11.90 41.59
N GLY A 472 0.52 11.67 42.78
CA GLY A 472 1.12 10.83 43.82
C GLY A 472 1.13 9.34 43.47
N GLY A 473 2.06 8.59 44.03
CA GLY A 473 2.15 7.14 43.83
C GLY A 473 1.06 6.37 44.55
N ALA A 474 0.62 5.25 44.00
CA ALA A 474 -0.28 4.35 44.72
C ALA A 474 0.40 3.76 45.97
N GLY A 475 -0.35 3.54 47.04
CA GLY A 475 0.11 2.79 48.20
C GLY A 475 0.23 1.29 47.91
N GLY A 476 1.21 0.62 48.51
CA GLY A 476 1.42 -0.82 48.37
C GLY A 476 0.31 -1.63 49.04
N ALA A 477 0.00 -2.81 48.52
CA ALA A 477 -0.95 -3.70 49.19
C ALA A 477 -0.36 -4.26 50.50
N GLY A 478 -1.19 -4.50 51.51
CA GLY A 478 -0.79 -5.24 52.70
C GLY A 478 -0.58 -6.72 52.39
N GLY A 479 0.38 -7.33 53.07
CA GLY A 479 0.66 -8.77 52.96
C GLY A 479 -0.46 -9.60 53.58
N GLU A 480 -0.68 -10.80 53.06
CA GLU A 480 -1.67 -11.72 53.62
C GLU A 480 -1.19 -12.29 54.96
N GLY A 481 -2.12 -12.56 55.88
CA GLY A 481 -1.79 -13.28 57.11
C GLY A 481 -1.50 -14.75 56.83
N GLY A 482 -0.57 -15.34 57.58
CA GLY A 482 -0.24 -16.75 57.48
C GLY A 482 -1.36 -17.64 58.03
N THR A 483 -1.55 -18.82 57.46
CA THR A 483 -2.55 -19.77 57.97
C THR A 483 -2.12 -20.36 59.30
N GLY A 484 -3.06 -20.59 60.21
CA GLY A 484 -2.78 -21.30 61.46
C GLY A 484 -2.39 -22.77 61.24
N GLY A 485 -1.54 -23.31 62.10
CA GLY A 485 -1.09 -24.69 62.06
C GLY A 485 -2.19 -25.66 62.54
N THR A 486 -2.24 -26.86 61.97
CA THR A 486 -3.20 -27.89 62.41
C THR A 486 -2.85 -28.40 63.81
N GLY A 487 -3.87 -28.65 64.65
CA GLY A 487 -3.70 -29.29 65.95
C GLY A 487 -3.22 -30.74 65.85
N GLY A 488 -2.45 -31.18 66.84
CA GLY A 488 -1.89 -32.53 66.91
C GLY A 488 -2.95 -33.58 67.25
N ILE A 489 -2.69 -34.83 66.89
CA ILE A 489 -3.59 -35.94 67.18
C ILE A 489 -3.47 -36.33 68.67
N GLY A 490 -4.60 -36.60 69.33
CA GLY A 490 -4.63 -37.10 70.71
C GLY A 490 -4.11 -38.54 70.83
N SER A 491 -3.62 -38.93 72.01
CA SER A 491 -3.04 -40.27 72.22
C SER A 491 -4.04 -41.41 71.98
N SER A 492 -3.59 -42.49 71.37
CA SER A 492 -4.37 -43.70 71.07
C SER A 492 -4.32 -44.73 72.21
N THR A 493 -4.61 -44.31 73.45
CA THR A 493 -4.83 -45.23 74.58
C THR A 493 -6.31 -45.65 74.63
N CYS A 494 -6.68 -46.60 75.50
CA CYS A 494 -8.07 -47.07 75.62
C CYS A 494 -9.05 -45.92 75.93
N ILE A 495 -8.62 -44.91 76.69
CA ILE A 495 -9.32 -43.63 76.78
C ILE A 495 -8.62 -42.67 75.81
N GLY A 496 -9.16 -42.54 74.60
CA GLY A 496 -8.57 -41.74 73.54
C GLY A 496 -8.37 -40.29 73.98
N GLY A 497 -7.18 -39.77 73.72
CA GLY A 497 -6.84 -38.40 74.10
C GLY A 497 -7.57 -37.34 73.27
N VAL A 498 -7.82 -36.17 73.84
CA VAL A 498 -8.47 -35.06 73.11
C VAL A 498 -7.53 -34.52 72.04
N GLY A 499 -8.03 -34.24 70.84
CA GLY A 499 -7.26 -33.62 69.77
C GLY A 499 -6.74 -32.23 70.15
N GLY A 500 -5.59 -31.87 69.60
CA GLY A 500 -5.01 -30.55 69.78
C GLY A 500 -5.85 -29.46 69.12
N LEU A 501 -5.79 -28.25 69.67
CA LEU A 501 -6.46 -27.10 69.06
C LEU A 501 -5.72 -26.69 67.78
N GLY A 502 -6.45 -26.24 66.76
CA GLY A 502 -5.83 -25.56 65.63
C GLY A 502 -5.24 -24.22 66.05
N GLY A 503 -4.12 -23.82 65.45
CA GLY A 503 -3.54 -22.50 65.63
C GLY A 503 -4.40 -21.43 64.98
N THR A 504 -4.40 -20.22 65.51
CA THR A 504 -5.11 -19.09 64.90
C THR A 504 -4.44 -18.65 63.60
N GLY A 505 -5.22 -18.18 62.63
CA GLY A 505 -4.69 -17.56 61.43
C GLY A 505 -4.12 -16.17 61.75
N GLY A 506 -3.03 -15.81 61.07
CA GLY A 506 -2.37 -14.53 61.21
C GLY A 506 -3.22 -13.38 60.65
N MET A 507 -3.07 -12.19 61.19
CA MET A 507 -3.78 -11.01 60.67
C MET A 507 -3.22 -10.57 59.31
N GLY A 508 -4.08 -10.08 58.42
CA GLY A 508 -3.62 -9.43 57.20
C GLY A 508 -2.93 -8.09 57.50
N GLY A 509 -1.86 -7.79 56.78
CA GLY A 509 -1.16 -6.52 56.86
C GLY A 509 -2.01 -5.36 56.34
N SER A 510 -1.85 -4.16 56.89
CA SER A 510 -2.55 -2.98 56.37
C SER A 510 -2.03 -2.55 54.99
N GLY A 511 -2.89 -2.01 54.14
CA GLY A 511 -2.46 -1.37 52.90
C GLY A 511 -1.72 -0.06 53.17
N GLY A 512 -0.74 0.25 52.33
CA GLY A 512 -0.01 1.51 52.38
C GLY A 512 -0.87 2.71 51.99
N ALA A 513 -0.58 3.88 52.54
CA ALA A 513 -1.26 5.10 52.13
C ALA A 513 -0.88 5.52 50.70
N GLY A 514 -1.80 6.12 49.96
CA GLY A 514 -1.48 6.76 48.69
C GLY A 514 -0.59 7.99 48.89
N GLY A 515 0.28 8.27 47.92
CA GLY A 515 1.17 9.41 47.95
C GLY A 515 0.45 10.74 47.72
N THR A 516 0.97 11.82 48.31
CA THR A 516 0.45 13.17 48.04
C THR A 516 0.77 13.59 46.59
N GLY A 517 -0.16 14.29 45.93
CA GLY A 517 0.11 14.94 44.64
C GLY A 517 1.29 15.91 44.70
N GLY A 518 1.94 16.16 43.57
CA GLY A 518 3.10 17.05 43.56
C GLY A 518 2.74 18.53 43.57
N ARG A 519 3.74 19.39 43.78
CA ARG A 519 3.54 20.85 43.75
C ARG A 519 3.63 21.35 42.32
N ILE A 520 2.62 22.09 41.86
CA ILE A 520 2.66 22.79 40.57
C ILE A 520 2.72 24.29 40.84
N LEU A 521 3.76 24.95 40.30
CA LEU A 521 3.90 26.41 40.32
C LEU A 521 3.89 26.92 38.88
N LEU A 522 2.83 27.61 38.49
CA LEU A 522 2.73 28.33 37.22
C LEU A 522 3.04 29.82 37.44
N ARG A 523 4.04 30.33 36.74
CA ARG A 523 4.41 31.74 36.66
C ARG A 523 4.03 32.28 35.29
N VAL A 524 3.26 33.36 35.27
CA VAL A 524 2.78 33.99 34.03
C VAL A 524 3.10 35.48 33.98
N ASP A 525 3.15 36.04 32.78
CA ASP A 525 3.28 37.48 32.53
C ASP A 525 2.01 38.28 32.88
N HIS A 526 0.85 37.66 32.66
CA HIS A 526 -0.47 38.18 33.02
C HIS A 526 -1.51 37.06 33.21
N SER A 527 -2.65 37.37 33.82
CA SER A 527 -3.70 36.39 34.13
C SER A 527 -4.35 35.74 32.89
N GLY A 528 -4.39 36.45 31.76
CA GLY A 528 -4.85 35.89 30.47
C GLY A 528 -4.05 34.64 30.04
N THR A 529 -2.72 34.66 30.15
CA THR A 529 -1.84 33.52 29.80
C THR A 529 -2.14 32.29 30.64
N ALA A 530 -2.55 32.48 31.90
CA ALA A 530 -2.90 31.35 32.77
C ALA A 530 -4.10 30.53 32.26
N ARG A 531 -4.96 31.11 31.41
CA ARG A 531 -6.10 30.40 30.80
C ARG A 531 -5.68 29.37 29.77
N ALA A 532 -4.44 29.41 29.28
CA ALA A 532 -3.88 28.41 28.38
C ALA A 532 -3.48 27.12 29.10
N PHE A 533 -3.71 27.01 30.42
CA PHE A 533 -3.31 25.87 31.23
C PHE A 533 -4.48 25.39 32.10
N ASP A 534 -4.62 24.08 32.18
CA ASP A 534 -5.44 23.40 33.17
C ASP A 534 -4.51 22.51 34.02
N LEU A 535 -4.44 22.79 35.32
CA LEU A 535 -3.42 22.25 36.20
C LEU A 535 -4.06 21.39 37.30
N SER A 536 -3.69 20.11 37.36
CA SER A 536 -4.21 19.16 38.34
C SER A 536 -3.09 18.59 39.21
N SER A 537 -3.30 18.53 40.52
CA SER A 537 -2.40 17.84 41.45
C SER A 537 -3.16 16.75 42.18
N GLU A 538 -2.90 15.51 41.78
CA GLU A 538 -3.76 14.38 42.11
C GLU A 538 -3.12 13.48 43.16
N PRO A 539 -3.90 12.99 44.14
CA PRO A 539 -3.39 12.04 45.10
C PRO A 539 -3.16 10.68 44.45
N GLY A 540 -2.26 9.90 45.03
CA GLY A 540 -2.16 8.47 44.76
C GLY A 540 -3.29 7.70 45.44
N GLU A 541 -3.65 6.57 44.85
CA GLU A 541 -4.63 5.65 45.41
C GLU A 541 -4.10 4.95 46.66
N SER A 542 -5.00 4.59 47.58
CA SER A 542 -4.65 3.80 48.75
C SER A 542 -4.36 2.33 48.39
N GLY A 543 -3.37 1.73 49.05
CA GLY A 543 -3.16 0.29 48.99
C GLY A 543 -4.28 -0.49 49.69
N MET A 544 -4.64 -1.64 49.12
CA MET A 544 -5.58 -2.58 49.75
C MET A 544 -4.96 -3.24 50.98
N GLY A 545 -5.75 -3.51 52.02
CA GLY A 545 -5.30 -4.36 53.13
C GLY A 545 -5.18 -5.82 52.69
N GLY A 546 -4.23 -6.55 53.27
CA GLY A 546 -4.05 -7.97 53.05
C GLY A 546 -5.18 -8.78 53.68
N ARG A 547 -5.46 -9.95 53.12
CA ARG A 547 -6.45 -10.87 53.70
C ARG A 547 -5.89 -11.46 55.02
N GLY A 548 -6.75 -11.72 55.99
CA GLY A 548 -6.35 -12.52 57.17
C GLY A 548 -6.15 -13.98 56.79
N GLY A 549 -5.21 -14.65 57.46
CA GLY A 549 -4.93 -16.06 57.25
C GLY A 549 -6.05 -16.94 57.81
N ASP A 550 -6.31 -18.07 57.18
CA ASP A 550 -7.32 -19.00 57.67
C ASP A 550 -6.84 -19.69 58.97
N GLY A 551 -7.75 -20.01 59.87
CA GLY A 551 -7.47 -20.74 61.10
C GLY A 551 -7.02 -22.18 60.82
N GLY A 552 -6.11 -22.67 61.65
CA GLY A 552 -5.62 -24.05 61.60
C GLY A 552 -6.73 -25.04 61.92
N ARG A 553 -6.71 -26.21 61.29
CA ARG A 553 -7.70 -27.24 61.57
C ARG A 553 -7.51 -27.82 62.97
N ALA A 554 -8.60 -28.29 63.57
CA ALA A 554 -8.54 -29.09 64.78
C ALA A 554 -7.72 -30.36 64.57
N GLY A 555 -6.97 -30.77 65.60
CA GLY A 555 -6.41 -32.11 65.68
C GLY A 555 -7.50 -33.14 65.96
N THR A 556 -7.35 -34.35 65.46
CA THR A 556 -8.31 -35.43 65.71
C THR A 556 -8.09 -36.03 67.10
N GLY A 557 -9.17 -36.41 67.77
CA GLY A 557 -9.10 -37.18 69.01
C GLY A 557 -8.51 -38.56 68.77
N GLY A 558 -7.77 -39.08 69.75
CA GLY A 558 -7.13 -40.38 69.68
C GLY A 558 -8.15 -41.50 69.55
N SER A 559 -7.85 -42.50 68.73
CA SER A 559 -8.66 -43.71 68.60
C SER A 559 -8.59 -44.49 69.90
N GLY A 560 -9.76 -44.71 70.55
CA GLY A 560 -9.86 -45.74 71.58
C GLY A 560 -9.50 -47.07 70.94
N VAL A 561 -8.44 -47.72 71.41
CA VAL A 561 -8.03 -49.02 70.87
C VAL A 561 -9.07 -50.03 71.32
N GLU A 562 -9.88 -50.57 70.42
CA GLU A 562 -10.79 -51.69 70.75
C GLU A 562 -9.94 -52.90 71.15
N THR A 563 -9.64 -53.03 72.43
CA THR A 563 -9.03 -54.25 72.98
C THR A 563 -10.15 -55.24 73.23
N THR A 564 -10.23 -56.28 72.40
CA THR A 564 -11.18 -57.41 72.54
C THR A 564 -10.79 -58.39 73.66
N ALA A 565 -10.11 -57.93 74.72
CA ALA A 565 -9.73 -58.77 75.85
C ALA A 565 -10.88 -58.88 76.85
N ILE A 566 -11.73 -59.90 76.68
CA ILE A 566 -12.72 -60.29 77.70
C ILE A 566 -11.97 -60.92 78.87
N VAL A 567 -11.70 -60.14 79.92
CA VAL A 567 -11.22 -60.66 81.20
C VAL A 567 -12.35 -60.51 82.22
N ALA A 568 -12.92 -61.63 82.64
CA ALA A 568 -13.74 -61.77 83.84
C ALA A 568 -14.99 -60.86 84.00
N GLY A 569 -15.69 -60.52 82.92
CA GLY A 569 -17.09 -60.07 82.99
C GLY A 569 -17.35 -58.56 83.09
N GLU A 570 -16.32 -57.72 83.01
CA GLU A 570 -16.45 -56.27 82.77
C GLU A 570 -15.93 -55.93 81.37
N THR A 571 -16.81 -55.40 80.50
CA THR A 571 -16.42 -54.81 79.22
C THR A 571 -15.92 -53.38 79.48
N ASP A 572 -14.61 -53.17 79.48
CA ASP A 572 -14.03 -51.84 79.38
C ASP A 572 -14.21 -51.32 77.95
N THR A 573 -15.19 -50.44 77.74
CA THR A 573 -15.41 -49.80 76.44
C THR A 573 -14.39 -48.68 76.25
N CYS A 574 -13.43 -48.89 75.35
CA CYS A 574 -12.48 -47.84 74.98
C CYS A 574 -13.21 -46.73 74.20
N THR A 575 -13.16 -45.50 74.72
CA THR A 575 -13.85 -44.34 74.12
C THR A 575 -12.88 -43.52 73.29
N ARG A 576 -13.23 -43.19 72.05
CA ARG A 576 -12.47 -42.23 71.22
C ARG A 576 -12.45 -40.86 71.89
N GLY A 577 -11.30 -40.19 71.87
CA GLY A 577 -11.19 -38.81 72.32
C GLY A 577 -11.97 -37.86 71.41
N SER A 578 -12.41 -36.72 71.94
CA SER A 578 -13.00 -35.68 71.11
C SER A 578 -11.94 -35.00 70.23
N ASP A 579 -12.31 -34.60 69.02
CA ASP A 579 -11.46 -33.73 68.21
C ASP A 579 -11.26 -32.37 68.91
N GLY A 580 -10.16 -31.68 68.60
CA GLY A 580 -9.93 -30.31 69.08
C GLY A 580 -10.90 -29.31 68.44
N ALA A 581 -10.83 -28.04 68.86
CA ALA A 581 -11.48 -26.96 68.12
C ALA A 581 -10.56 -26.45 67.00
N PRO A 582 -11.09 -26.04 65.83
CA PRO A 582 -10.31 -25.32 64.84
C PRO A 582 -9.86 -23.96 65.40
N GLY A 583 -8.75 -23.44 64.88
CA GLY A 583 -8.31 -22.09 65.16
C GLY A 583 -9.24 -21.06 64.51
N ALA A 584 -9.26 -19.85 65.05
CA ALA A 584 -10.00 -18.74 64.45
C ALA A 584 -9.24 -18.20 63.22
N ASP A 585 -9.98 -17.73 62.21
CA ASP A 585 -9.40 -16.99 61.09
C ASP A 585 -8.83 -15.64 61.57
N GLY A 586 -7.74 -15.22 60.95
CA GLY A 586 -7.15 -13.91 61.15
C GLY A 586 -8.04 -12.80 60.58
N THR A 587 -7.98 -11.61 61.17
CA THR A 587 -8.72 -10.46 60.67
C THR A 587 -8.05 -9.89 59.42
N PRO A 588 -8.80 -9.48 58.38
CA PRO A 588 -8.25 -8.73 57.25
C PRO A 588 -7.59 -7.43 57.69
N GLY A 589 -6.52 -7.05 56.98
CA GLY A 589 -5.85 -5.77 57.15
C GLY A 589 -6.72 -4.61 56.68
N ARG A 590 -6.50 -3.42 57.27
CA ARG A 590 -7.22 -2.20 56.86
C ARG A 590 -6.67 -1.69 55.53
N ARG A 591 -7.54 -1.17 54.66
CA ARG A 591 -7.13 -0.39 53.48
C ARG A 591 -6.37 0.86 53.95
N GLY A 592 -5.33 1.25 53.21
CA GLY A 592 -4.59 2.47 53.46
C GLY A 592 -5.44 3.73 53.26
N ALA A 593 -4.95 4.89 53.71
CA ALA A 593 -5.59 6.16 53.40
C ALA A 593 -5.31 6.57 51.95
N MET A 594 -6.28 7.23 51.29
CA MET A 594 -6.01 7.90 50.02
C MET A 594 -4.97 9.00 50.22
N GLY A 595 -4.12 9.24 49.23
CA GLY A 595 -3.21 10.38 49.26
C GLY A 595 -3.95 11.72 49.35
N THR A 596 -3.20 12.79 49.59
CA THR A 596 -3.74 14.16 49.60
C THR A 596 -3.42 14.86 48.28
N ARG A 597 -4.26 15.81 47.85
CA ARG A 597 -3.93 16.67 46.70
C ARG A 597 -2.72 17.54 47.03
N GLY A 598 -1.82 17.74 46.08
CA GLY A 598 -0.73 18.69 46.22
C GLY A 598 -1.19 20.13 45.94
N SER A 599 -0.30 21.09 46.16
CA SER A 599 -0.61 22.51 45.94
C SER A 599 -0.43 22.89 44.46
N VAL A 600 -1.46 23.48 43.87
CA VAL A 600 -1.37 24.21 42.59
C VAL A 600 -1.36 25.70 42.89
N ARG A 601 -0.36 26.42 42.39
CA ARG A 601 -0.25 27.88 42.58
C ARG A 601 0.04 28.55 41.26
N VAL A 602 -0.79 29.53 40.91
CA VAL A 602 -0.59 30.42 39.77
C VAL A 602 -0.17 31.79 40.29
N VAL A 603 0.90 32.37 39.76
CA VAL A 603 1.42 33.68 40.15
C VAL A 603 1.73 34.49 38.91
N VAL A 604 1.35 35.77 38.91
CA VAL A 604 1.84 36.73 37.91
C VAL A 604 3.23 37.19 38.33
N ASP A 605 4.26 36.79 37.58
CA ASP A 605 5.67 37.02 37.90
C ASP A 605 6.43 37.42 36.62
N ARG A 606 6.31 38.69 36.25
CA ARG A 606 6.93 39.26 35.04
C ARG A 606 8.46 39.21 35.08
N GLY A 607 9.06 39.27 36.28
CA GLY A 607 10.51 39.19 36.44
C GLY A 607 11.03 37.80 36.08
N ALA A 608 10.40 36.75 36.60
CA ALA A 608 10.75 35.38 36.22
C ALA A 608 10.53 35.13 34.72
N VAL A 609 9.43 35.63 34.16
CA VAL A 609 9.18 35.53 32.71
C VAL A 609 10.28 36.20 31.89
N ALA A 610 10.71 37.40 32.25
CA ALA A 610 11.75 38.12 31.50
C ALA A 610 13.08 37.35 31.48
N VAL A 611 13.46 36.73 32.61
CA VAL A 611 14.66 35.87 32.68
C VAL A 611 14.51 34.67 31.73
N GLU A 612 13.37 33.99 31.76
CA GLU A 612 13.09 32.82 30.94
C GLU A 612 13.03 33.15 29.44
N ALA A 613 12.41 34.28 29.08
CA ALA A 613 12.34 34.77 27.70
C ALA A 613 13.73 35.10 27.14
N SER A 614 14.63 35.65 27.95
CA SER A 614 16.03 35.93 27.54
C SER A 614 16.89 34.68 27.35
N ALA A 615 16.46 33.55 27.93
CA ALA A 615 17.16 32.26 27.89
C ALA A 615 16.57 31.29 26.86
N LEU A 616 15.72 31.76 25.95
CA LEU A 616 15.16 30.94 24.88
C LEU A 616 16.26 30.37 23.96
N PRO A 617 16.04 29.17 23.38
CA PRO A 617 16.90 28.66 22.33
C PRO A 617 17.05 29.68 21.20
N PRO A 618 18.27 29.93 20.65
CA PRO A 618 18.49 31.00 19.68
C PRO A 618 17.54 30.99 18.46
N ARG A 619 17.22 29.80 17.93
CA ARG A 619 16.28 29.66 16.80
C ARG A 619 14.84 30.02 17.16
N LEU A 620 14.41 29.71 18.38
CA LEU A 620 13.07 30.08 18.85
C LEU A 620 13.02 31.59 19.15
N ALA A 621 14.07 32.14 19.76
CA ALA A 621 14.20 33.58 19.98
C ALA A 621 14.22 34.37 18.66
N GLU A 622 14.84 33.83 17.60
CA GLU A 622 14.82 34.45 16.27
C GLU A 622 13.42 34.45 15.64
N ALA A 623 12.61 33.42 15.91
CA ALA A 623 11.26 33.24 15.37
C ALA A 623 10.16 34.02 16.10
N LEU A 624 10.51 34.76 17.15
CA LEU A 624 9.61 35.56 17.97
C LEU A 624 10.03 37.06 17.95
N PRO A 625 9.09 38.00 18.18
CA PRO A 625 9.32 39.44 18.16
C PRO A 625 10.57 39.93 18.92
#